data_AF-A0A957APN6-F1
#
_entry.id   AF-A0A957APN6-F1
#
_cell.length_a   1.000
_cell.length_b   1.000
_cell.length_c   1.000
_cell.angle_alpha   90.00
_cell.angle_beta   90.00
_cell.angle_gamma   90.00
#
_symmetry.space_group_name_H-M   'P 1'
#
loop_
_entity.id
_entity.type
_entity.pdbx_description
1 polymer ?
#
loop_
_entity_poly.entity_id
_entity_poly.type
_entity_poly.pdbx_seq_one_letter_code
_entity_poly.pdbx_strand_id
1 'polypeptide(L)'
;MDFIAPNLSLPQAQLLARLAAERAHLLLQFEGEDETALTHEPILDQWTAATLLAHLALEDARAADELFRSADGRGPDIRSDAAEAAPEAHHAVQHTQFAHLTFAEAVALLQKERRGFLMALGGCSDTILDQPPPHDWATRPYRHDAGHAAEIVRWRAARPPTDPSLRVIHRALLRPVLALAQQEFVALAALVPADERESRPLEGEWSLKQIIGHMVDYERLGVIALKAVAVGREPVYEMPIPDFDAFNNSHATAWVKMTGNEVGVNYRATRRALLLLAEVLSDEALARPFAAPWLETTTACGFLLDMAQHQREHADTLRRAFNLPPLPRHLGREA
;
A
#
# COMPACT_ATOMS: atom_id res chain seq x y z
N MET A 1 -9.86 -17.45 9.01
CA MET A 1 -9.14 -16.24 8.54
C MET A 1 -8.91 -16.35 7.05
N ASP A 2 -10.01 -16.38 6.28
CA ASP A 2 -9.99 -16.99 4.95
C ASP A 2 -9.63 -15.99 3.85
N PHE A 3 -9.42 -14.73 4.23
CA PHE A 3 -8.92 -13.67 3.35
C PHE A 3 -7.39 -13.73 3.18
N ILE A 4 -6.70 -14.52 4.00
CA ILE A 4 -5.28 -14.78 3.86
C ILE A 4 -5.13 -15.98 2.94
N ALA A 5 -4.50 -15.77 1.79
CA ALA A 5 -4.25 -16.83 0.83
C ALA A 5 -3.55 -18.01 1.51
N PRO A 6 -4.09 -19.25 1.39
CA PRO A 6 -3.37 -20.41 1.85
C PRO A 6 -2.20 -20.69 0.89
N ASN A 7 -1.07 -21.16 1.44
CA ASN A 7 0.01 -21.81 0.68
C ASN A 7 0.82 -20.92 -0.28
N LEU A 8 1.05 -19.64 0.04
CA LEU A 8 2.11 -18.90 -0.65
C LEU A 8 3.48 -19.48 -0.29
N SER A 9 4.33 -19.68 -1.29
CA SER A 9 5.73 -20.00 -1.04
C SER A 9 6.45 -18.80 -0.40
N LEU A 10 7.58 -19.06 0.25
CA LEU A 10 8.40 -17.98 0.84
C LEU A 10 8.83 -16.95 -0.23
N PRO A 11 9.36 -17.34 -1.40
CA PRO A 11 9.70 -16.37 -2.46
C PRO A 11 8.50 -15.56 -2.94
N GLN A 12 7.34 -16.19 -3.17
CA GLN A 12 6.14 -15.49 -3.63
C GLN A 12 5.63 -14.47 -2.60
N ALA A 13 5.53 -14.87 -1.34
CA ALA A 13 5.10 -13.97 -0.26
C ALA A 13 6.05 -12.77 -0.14
N GLN A 14 7.36 -13.01 -0.19
CA GLN A 14 8.36 -11.93 -0.15
C GLN A 14 8.22 -10.97 -1.35
N LEU A 15 8.06 -11.51 -2.56
CA LEU A 15 7.92 -10.72 -3.78
C LEU A 15 6.65 -9.87 -3.77
N LEU A 16 5.49 -10.48 -3.47
CA LEU A 16 4.21 -9.78 -3.38
C LEU A 16 4.25 -8.68 -2.31
N ALA A 17 4.82 -9.00 -1.14
CA ALA A 17 4.97 -8.02 -0.08
C ALA A 17 5.91 -6.87 -0.51
N ARG A 18 7.01 -7.14 -1.21
CA ARG A 18 7.93 -6.10 -1.71
C ARG A 18 7.26 -5.20 -2.76
N LEU A 19 6.55 -5.80 -3.72
CA LEU A 19 5.80 -5.07 -4.74
C LEU A 19 4.77 -4.11 -4.14
N ALA A 20 4.04 -4.57 -3.13
CA ALA A 20 3.07 -3.75 -2.42
C ALA A 20 3.74 -2.62 -1.62
N ALA A 21 4.81 -2.93 -0.89
CA ALA A 21 5.52 -1.98 -0.04
C ALA A 21 6.16 -0.83 -0.83
N GLU A 22 6.85 -1.15 -1.93
CA GLU A 22 7.55 -0.15 -2.75
C GLU A 22 6.55 0.76 -3.48
N ARG A 23 5.47 0.19 -4.02
CA ARG A 23 4.41 0.99 -4.64
C ARG A 23 3.71 1.88 -3.61
N ALA A 24 3.43 1.38 -2.40
CA ALA A 24 2.87 2.20 -1.32
C ALA A 24 3.81 3.36 -0.96
N HIS A 25 5.11 3.08 -0.83
CA HIS A 25 6.11 4.10 -0.54
C HIS A 25 6.15 5.19 -1.61
N LEU A 26 6.20 4.80 -2.89
CA LEU A 26 6.18 5.72 -4.02
C LEU A 26 4.95 6.64 -3.96
N LEU A 27 3.75 6.08 -3.81
CA LEU A 27 2.52 6.88 -3.81
C LEU A 27 2.45 7.83 -2.61
N LEU A 28 2.94 7.42 -1.43
CA LEU A 28 3.02 8.26 -0.25
C LEU A 28 3.95 9.48 -0.42
N GLN A 29 4.86 9.48 -1.40
CA GLN A 29 5.71 10.65 -1.63
C GLN A 29 4.94 11.86 -2.18
N PHE A 30 3.72 11.66 -2.67
CA PHE A 30 2.83 12.72 -3.14
C PHE A 30 1.96 13.34 -2.03
N GLU A 31 2.19 12.97 -0.76
CA GLU A 31 1.54 13.62 0.37
C GLU A 31 1.85 15.11 0.43
N GLY A 32 0.81 15.93 0.59
CA GLY A 32 0.88 17.39 0.66
C GLY A 32 0.84 18.11 -0.68
N GLU A 33 0.79 17.39 -1.80
CA GLU A 33 0.75 17.99 -3.14
C GLU A 33 -0.68 18.16 -3.65
N ASP A 34 -0.90 19.25 -4.39
CA ASP A 34 -2.18 19.54 -5.04
C ASP A 34 -2.25 19.00 -6.47
N GLU A 35 -3.45 19.00 -7.06
CA GLU A 35 -3.70 18.50 -8.42
C GLU A 35 -2.87 19.23 -9.48
N THR A 36 -2.62 20.53 -9.29
CA THR A 36 -1.88 21.33 -10.27
C THR A 36 -0.42 20.91 -10.29
N ALA A 37 0.21 20.79 -9.11
CA ALA A 37 1.57 20.31 -8.97
C ALA A 37 1.72 18.89 -9.53
N LEU A 38 0.81 17.98 -9.17
CA LEU A 38 0.89 16.58 -9.59
C LEU A 38 0.68 16.38 -11.10
N THR A 39 -0.12 17.22 -11.74
CA THR A 39 -0.43 17.09 -13.16
C THR A 39 0.54 17.85 -14.06
N HIS A 40 1.02 19.02 -13.62
CA HIS A 40 1.69 19.98 -14.50
C HIS A 40 3.13 20.32 -14.11
N GLU A 41 3.51 20.15 -12.84
CA GLU A 41 4.89 20.45 -12.43
C GLU A 41 5.81 19.26 -12.74
N PRO A 42 6.95 19.48 -13.40
CA PRO A 42 7.95 18.44 -13.59
C PRO A 42 8.59 18.01 -12.26
N ILE A 43 8.69 16.70 -12.07
CA ILE A 43 9.33 16.02 -10.93
C ILE A 43 10.72 15.50 -11.32
N LEU A 44 10.84 14.98 -12.55
CA LEU A 44 12.08 14.46 -13.10
C LEU A 44 12.16 14.84 -14.59
N ASP A 45 13.11 15.69 -14.95
CA ASP A 45 13.25 16.22 -16.31
C ASP A 45 11.92 16.84 -16.82
N GLN A 46 11.22 16.14 -17.72
CA GLN A 46 9.90 16.55 -18.24
C GLN A 46 8.73 15.77 -17.65
N TRP A 47 8.98 14.74 -16.84
CA TRP A 47 7.95 13.91 -16.23
C TRP A 47 7.24 14.66 -15.09
N THR A 48 5.91 14.74 -15.15
CA THR A 48 5.06 15.14 -14.04
C THR A 48 4.68 13.90 -13.22
N ALA A 49 4.04 14.05 -12.06
CA ALA A 49 3.57 12.88 -11.30
C ALA A 49 2.60 12.04 -12.14
N ALA A 50 1.67 12.69 -12.85
CA ALA A 50 0.71 12.02 -13.71
C ALA A 50 1.40 11.22 -14.84
N THR A 51 2.33 11.82 -15.58
CA THR A 51 3.00 11.12 -16.68
C THR A 51 3.93 10.02 -16.16
N LEU A 52 4.59 10.22 -15.02
CA LEU A 52 5.41 9.20 -14.36
C LEU A 52 4.59 7.98 -13.94
N LEU A 53 3.41 8.18 -13.34
CA LEU A 53 2.52 7.08 -12.98
C LEU A 53 1.99 6.33 -14.21
N ALA A 54 1.72 7.02 -15.31
CA ALA A 54 1.32 6.37 -16.57
C ALA A 54 2.47 5.54 -17.18
N HIS A 55 3.71 6.01 -17.07
CA HIS A 55 4.90 5.25 -17.45
C HIS A 55 5.06 3.96 -16.63
N LEU A 56 4.96 4.06 -15.30
CA LEU A 56 4.96 2.89 -14.41
C LEU A 56 3.87 1.88 -14.76
N ALA A 57 2.69 2.35 -15.18
CA ALA A 57 1.61 1.49 -15.62
C ALA A 57 1.97 0.72 -16.90
N LEU A 58 2.63 1.36 -17.86
CA LEU A 58 3.07 0.70 -19.09
C LEU A 58 4.16 -0.34 -18.82
N GLU A 59 5.06 -0.07 -17.89
CA GLU A 59 6.06 -1.06 -17.44
C GLU A 59 5.41 -2.25 -16.73
N ASP A 60 4.40 -2.02 -15.87
CA ASP A 60 3.60 -3.10 -15.27
C ASP A 60 2.92 -3.95 -16.37
N ALA A 61 2.34 -3.32 -17.39
CA ALA A 61 1.69 -4.00 -18.51
C ALA A 61 2.68 -4.83 -19.35
N ARG A 62 3.87 -4.29 -19.61
CA ARG A 62 4.93 -5.01 -20.33
C ARG A 62 5.39 -6.23 -19.56
N ALA A 63 5.70 -6.08 -18.27
CA ALA A 63 6.10 -7.19 -17.42
C ALA A 63 5.01 -8.27 -17.34
N ALA A 64 3.73 -7.87 -17.34
CA ALA A 64 2.60 -8.80 -17.36
C ALA A 64 2.58 -9.66 -18.64
N ASP A 65 2.75 -9.05 -19.82
CA ASP A 65 2.80 -9.75 -21.10
C ASP A 65 3.99 -10.72 -21.17
N GLU A 66 5.17 -10.28 -20.72
CA GLU A 66 6.38 -11.09 -20.67
C GLU A 66 6.21 -12.33 -19.76
N LEU A 67 5.66 -12.14 -18.55
CA LEU A 67 5.35 -13.24 -17.63
C LEU A 67 4.30 -14.21 -18.18
N PHE A 68 3.22 -13.68 -18.77
CA PHE A 68 2.16 -14.51 -19.36
C PHE A 68 2.71 -15.40 -20.47
N ARG A 69 3.55 -14.85 -21.35
CA ARG A 69 4.21 -15.61 -22.42
C ARG A 69 5.11 -16.71 -21.85
N SER A 70 5.89 -16.40 -20.81
CA SER A 70 6.73 -17.42 -20.16
C SER A 70 5.92 -18.54 -19.52
N ALA A 71 4.83 -18.21 -18.84
CA ALA A 71 3.93 -19.22 -18.26
C ALA A 71 3.31 -20.13 -19.33
N ASP A 72 3.04 -19.60 -20.52
CA ASP A 72 2.55 -20.34 -21.69
C ASP A 72 3.67 -21.07 -22.47
N GLY A 73 4.94 -21.00 -22.04
CA GLY A 73 6.08 -21.59 -22.75
C GLY A 73 6.45 -20.88 -24.06
N ARG A 74 6.02 -19.64 -24.26
CA ARG A 74 6.36 -18.81 -25.42
C ARG A 74 7.63 -18.00 -25.14
N GLY A 75 8.47 -17.83 -26.16
CA GLY A 75 9.70 -17.03 -26.07
C GLY A 75 9.45 -15.51 -25.99
N PRO A 76 10.48 -14.71 -25.66
CA PRO A 76 10.39 -13.25 -25.57
C PRO A 76 10.05 -12.59 -26.92
N ASP A 77 9.43 -11.41 -26.89
CA ASP A 77 9.10 -10.63 -28.08
C ASP A 77 10.32 -9.89 -28.63
N ILE A 78 10.60 -10.05 -29.93
CA ILE A 78 11.65 -9.30 -30.64
C ILE A 78 11.39 -7.77 -30.59
N ARG A 79 10.12 -7.34 -30.42
CA ARG A 79 9.78 -5.91 -30.31
C ARG A 79 10.23 -5.28 -28.98
N SER A 80 10.43 -6.08 -27.93
CA SER A 80 10.90 -5.59 -26.62
C SER A 80 12.32 -5.03 -26.73
N ASP A 81 13.14 -5.65 -27.58
CA ASP A 81 14.56 -5.32 -27.76
C ASP A 81 14.77 -3.96 -28.46
N ALA A 82 13.82 -3.53 -29.29
CA ALA A 82 13.89 -2.26 -30.02
C ALA A 82 13.65 -1.04 -29.10
N ALA A 83 12.81 -1.17 -28.08
CA ALA A 83 12.60 -0.11 -27.09
C ALA A 83 13.80 0.02 -26.14
N GLU A 84 14.42 -1.11 -25.77
CA GLU A 84 15.64 -1.13 -24.96
C GLU A 84 16.87 -0.57 -25.72
N ALA A 85 16.89 -0.67 -27.05
CA ALA A 85 17.95 -0.11 -27.88
C ALA A 85 17.91 1.44 -28.03
N ALA A 86 16.78 2.09 -27.72
CA ALA A 86 16.61 3.55 -27.85
C ALA A 86 15.68 4.13 -26.76
N PRO A 87 16.09 4.09 -25.47
CA PRO A 87 15.22 4.44 -24.33
C PRO A 87 14.74 5.90 -24.37
N GLU A 88 15.58 6.84 -24.79
CA GLU A 88 15.22 8.28 -24.86
C GLU A 88 14.09 8.55 -25.87
N ALA A 89 14.16 7.94 -27.06
CA ALA A 89 13.12 8.07 -28.08
C ALA A 89 11.81 7.43 -27.62
N HIS A 90 11.89 6.31 -26.90
CA HIS A 90 10.73 5.66 -26.31
C HIS A 90 10.07 6.53 -25.22
N HIS A 91 10.86 7.11 -24.32
CA HIS A 91 10.38 8.03 -23.28
C HIS A 91 9.70 9.27 -23.87
N ALA A 92 10.27 9.85 -24.94
CA ALA A 92 9.67 11.02 -25.61
C ALA A 92 8.29 10.72 -26.22
N VAL A 93 8.10 9.52 -26.79
CA VAL A 93 6.80 9.08 -27.31
C VAL A 93 5.80 8.90 -26.17
N GLN A 94 6.20 8.24 -25.08
CA GLN A 94 5.34 8.04 -23.91
C GLN A 94 4.91 9.37 -23.28
N HIS A 95 5.84 10.32 -23.13
CA HIS A 95 5.55 11.64 -22.61
C HIS A 95 4.46 12.34 -23.44
N THR A 96 4.60 12.31 -24.77
CA THR A 96 3.59 12.88 -25.68
C THR A 96 2.25 12.16 -25.57
N GLN A 97 2.27 10.83 -25.44
CA GLN A 97 1.07 10.01 -25.30
C GLN A 97 0.30 10.33 -24.01
N PHE A 98 1.00 10.60 -22.90
CA PHE A 98 0.39 10.78 -21.59
C PHE A 98 0.17 12.24 -21.16
N ALA A 99 0.62 13.22 -21.96
CA ALA A 99 0.56 14.65 -21.64
C ALA A 99 -0.85 15.20 -21.32
N HIS A 100 -1.91 14.46 -21.66
CA HIS A 100 -3.31 14.86 -21.46
C HIS A 100 -3.96 14.23 -20.23
N LEU A 101 -3.30 13.29 -19.54
CA LEU A 101 -3.87 12.61 -18.38
C LEU A 101 -3.92 13.53 -17.17
N THR A 102 -5.07 13.57 -16.50
CA THR A 102 -5.15 14.07 -15.12
C THR A 102 -4.41 13.12 -14.16
N PHE A 103 -4.08 13.62 -12.97
CA PHE A 103 -3.42 12.76 -11.98
C PHE A 103 -4.31 11.58 -11.57
N ALA A 104 -5.62 11.79 -11.41
CA ALA A 104 -6.57 10.74 -11.10
C ALA A 104 -6.65 9.65 -12.19
N GLU A 105 -6.63 10.03 -13.47
CA GLU A 105 -6.62 9.07 -14.59
C GLU A 105 -5.32 8.26 -14.63
N ALA A 106 -4.18 8.91 -14.38
CA ALA A 106 -2.89 8.22 -14.29
C ALA A 106 -2.85 7.21 -13.14
N VAL A 107 -3.39 7.56 -11.96
CA VAL A 107 -3.55 6.62 -10.85
C VAL A 107 -4.46 5.46 -11.24
N ALA A 108 -5.58 5.71 -11.91
CA ALA A 108 -6.50 4.65 -12.34
C ALA A 108 -5.83 3.70 -13.35
N LEU A 109 -5.05 4.22 -14.30
CA LEU A 109 -4.27 3.44 -15.25
C LEU A 109 -3.22 2.57 -14.53
N LEU A 110 -2.46 3.15 -13.60
CA LEU A 110 -1.49 2.44 -12.76
C LEU A 110 -2.13 1.27 -12.00
N GLN A 111 -3.30 1.51 -11.38
CA GLN A 111 -4.02 0.46 -10.67
C GLN A 111 -4.53 -0.65 -11.59
N LYS A 112 -4.96 -0.29 -12.81
CA LYS A 112 -5.42 -1.25 -13.82
C LYS A 112 -4.28 -2.17 -14.24
N GLU A 113 -3.17 -1.61 -14.69
CA GLU A 113 -2.05 -2.41 -15.21
C GLU A 113 -1.37 -3.21 -14.10
N ARG A 114 -1.26 -2.67 -12.88
CA ARG A 114 -0.77 -3.42 -11.72
C ARG A 114 -1.63 -4.66 -11.41
N ARG A 115 -2.96 -4.60 -11.56
CA ARG A 115 -3.81 -5.79 -11.41
C ARG A 115 -3.51 -6.83 -12.49
N GLY A 116 -3.34 -6.40 -13.74
CA GLY A 116 -2.95 -7.29 -14.84
C GLY A 116 -1.61 -7.99 -14.56
N PHE A 117 -0.62 -7.22 -14.11
CA PHE A 117 0.68 -7.74 -13.69
C PHE A 117 0.56 -8.77 -12.56
N LEU A 118 -0.16 -8.46 -11.48
CA LEU A 118 -0.32 -9.40 -10.36
C LEU A 118 -1.07 -10.68 -10.77
N MET A 119 -2.03 -10.58 -11.71
CA MET A 119 -2.69 -11.76 -12.28
C MET A 119 -1.71 -12.62 -13.09
N ALA A 120 -0.87 -12.01 -13.94
CA ALA A 120 0.15 -12.73 -14.70
C ALA A 120 1.17 -13.40 -13.77
N LEU A 121 1.65 -12.68 -12.75
CA LEU A 121 2.56 -13.20 -11.73
C LEU A 121 1.98 -14.40 -10.99
N GLY A 122 0.70 -14.36 -10.63
CA GLY A 122 0.00 -15.49 -9.98
C GLY A 122 -0.15 -16.73 -10.86
N GLY A 123 0.03 -16.59 -12.19
CA GLY A 123 0.07 -17.71 -13.13
C GLY A 123 1.44 -18.39 -13.23
N CYS A 124 2.50 -17.79 -12.67
CA CYS A 124 3.86 -18.33 -12.72
C CYS A 124 4.14 -19.21 -11.48
N SER A 125 4.75 -20.38 -11.69
CA SER A 125 5.28 -21.19 -10.59
C SER A 125 6.60 -20.63 -10.07
N ASP A 126 6.99 -21.00 -8.85
CA ASP A 126 8.32 -20.67 -8.30
C ASP A 126 9.45 -21.09 -9.24
N THR A 127 9.32 -22.27 -9.87
CA THR A 127 10.31 -22.75 -10.84
C THR A 127 10.47 -21.83 -12.05
N ILE A 128 9.39 -21.21 -12.52
CA ILE A 128 9.46 -20.21 -13.60
C ILE A 128 10.12 -18.94 -13.07
N LEU A 129 9.68 -18.46 -11.90
CA LEU A 129 10.16 -17.21 -11.30
C LEU A 129 11.61 -17.28 -10.81
N ASP A 130 12.17 -18.46 -10.59
CA ASP A 130 13.56 -18.68 -10.21
C ASP A 130 14.53 -18.61 -11.41
N GLN A 131 14.01 -18.58 -12.65
CA GLN A 131 14.82 -18.55 -13.87
C GLN A 131 14.84 -17.15 -14.50
N PRO A 132 15.99 -16.70 -15.02
CA PRO A 132 16.02 -15.55 -15.92
C PRO A 132 15.49 -15.94 -17.32
N PRO A 133 14.82 -15.03 -18.05
CA PRO A 133 14.43 -13.67 -17.64
C PRO A 133 13.15 -13.51 -16.78
N PRO A 134 12.26 -14.50 -16.54
CA PRO A 134 11.06 -14.29 -15.72
C PRO A 134 11.30 -13.70 -14.33
N HIS A 135 12.38 -14.11 -13.67
CA HIS A 135 12.81 -13.50 -12.41
C HIS A 135 12.97 -11.97 -12.53
N ASP A 136 13.63 -11.52 -13.60
CA ASP A 136 13.89 -10.10 -13.82
C ASP A 136 12.61 -9.34 -14.11
N TRP A 137 11.70 -9.90 -14.91
CA TRP A 137 10.39 -9.30 -15.20
C TRP A 137 9.51 -9.20 -13.95
N ALA A 138 9.52 -10.22 -13.10
CA ALA A 138 8.74 -10.23 -11.86
C ALA A 138 9.26 -9.23 -10.82
N THR A 139 10.58 -9.00 -10.78
CA THR A 139 11.23 -8.12 -9.80
C THR A 139 11.46 -6.69 -10.29
N ARG A 140 11.42 -6.45 -11.60
CA ARG A 140 11.61 -5.12 -12.21
C ARG A 140 10.64 -4.08 -11.65
N PRO A 141 9.32 -4.34 -11.50
CA PRO A 141 8.38 -3.31 -11.06
C PRO A 141 8.69 -2.72 -9.68
N TYR A 142 9.02 -3.52 -8.67
CA TYR A 142 9.34 -2.96 -7.34
C TYR A 142 10.68 -2.20 -7.34
N ARG A 143 11.65 -2.63 -8.17
CA ARG A 143 12.92 -1.90 -8.31
C ARG A 143 12.70 -0.55 -8.96
N HIS A 144 11.79 -0.49 -9.93
CA HIS A 144 11.41 0.71 -10.62
C HIS A 144 10.64 1.68 -9.70
N ASP A 145 9.67 1.14 -8.95
CA ASP A 145 8.96 1.88 -7.91
C ASP A 145 9.96 2.48 -6.88
N ALA A 146 10.95 1.71 -6.43
CA ALA A 146 11.98 2.19 -5.51
C ALA A 146 12.87 3.29 -6.11
N GLY A 147 13.28 3.15 -7.37
CA GLY A 147 14.10 4.13 -8.09
C GLY A 147 13.39 5.48 -8.22
N HIS A 148 12.14 5.46 -8.67
CA HIS A 148 11.33 6.67 -8.81
C HIS A 148 10.90 7.26 -7.46
N ALA A 149 10.65 6.44 -6.44
CA ALA A 149 10.41 6.95 -5.09
C ALA A 149 11.60 7.81 -4.60
N ALA A 150 12.84 7.36 -4.83
CA ALA A 150 14.03 8.13 -4.46
C ALA A 150 14.16 9.46 -5.25
N GLU A 151 13.69 9.51 -6.49
CA GLU A 151 13.62 10.75 -7.28
C GLU A 151 12.56 11.71 -6.75
N ILE A 152 11.37 11.21 -6.47
CA ILE A 152 10.28 12.01 -5.90
C ILE A 152 10.68 12.55 -4.52
N VAL A 153 11.37 11.77 -3.69
CA VAL A 153 11.92 12.24 -2.40
C VAL A 153 12.85 13.44 -2.61
N ARG A 154 13.74 13.40 -3.61
CA ARG A 154 14.64 14.53 -3.92
C ARG A 154 13.85 15.76 -4.39
N TRP A 155 12.82 15.55 -5.20
CA TRP A 155 11.92 16.62 -5.64
C TRP A 155 11.15 17.24 -4.45
N ARG A 156 10.61 16.41 -3.53
CA ARG A 156 9.91 16.87 -2.32
C ARG A 156 10.82 17.61 -1.35
N ALA A 157 12.11 17.26 -1.27
CA ALA A 157 13.06 17.93 -0.38
C ALA A 157 13.26 19.42 -0.71
N ALA A 158 12.91 19.86 -1.92
CA ALA A 158 12.95 21.27 -2.32
C ALA A 158 11.67 22.05 -1.95
N ARG A 159 10.66 21.39 -1.37
CA ARG A 159 9.33 21.96 -1.08
C ARG A 159 9.13 22.13 0.43
N PRO A 160 8.19 23.00 0.86
CA PRO A 160 7.87 23.12 2.28
C PRO A 160 7.45 21.77 2.90
N PRO A 161 7.88 21.48 4.13
CA PRO A 161 7.46 20.26 4.82
C PRO A 161 5.95 20.29 5.05
N THR A 162 5.31 19.14 4.93
CA THR A 162 3.93 18.94 5.37
C THR A 162 3.84 19.01 6.89
N ASP A 163 2.79 19.66 7.39
CA ASP A 163 2.47 19.59 8.81
C ASP A 163 2.09 18.14 9.17
N PRO A 164 2.84 17.46 10.06
CA PRO A 164 2.59 16.07 10.40
C PRO A 164 1.24 15.85 11.09
N SER A 165 0.60 16.91 11.62
CA SER A 165 -0.74 16.84 12.22
C SER A 165 -1.87 17.08 11.21
N LEU A 166 -1.55 17.61 10.02
CA LEU A 166 -2.52 17.96 8.98
C LEU A 166 -2.25 17.23 7.67
N ARG A 167 -1.86 15.96 7.77
CA ARG A 167 -1.52 15.10 6.64
C ARG A 167 -2.69 15.02 5.65
N VAL A 168 -2.42 15.34 4.39
CA VAL A 168 -3.36 15.26 3.28
C VAL A 168 -2.68 14.66 2.06
N ILE A 169 -3.40 13.85 1.30
CA ILE A 169 -2.94 13.30 0.04
C ILE A 169 -4.05 13.42 -1.00
N HIS A 170 -3.68 13.47 -2.28
CA HIS A 170 -4.65 13.48 -3.37
C HIS A 170 -5.64 12.30 -3.23
N ARG A 171 -6.94 12.57 -3.33
CA ARG A 171 -8.01 11.60 -3.02
C ARG A 171 -7.91 10.29 -3.81
N ALA A 172 -7.41 10.35 -5.05
CA ALA A 172 -7.22 9.18 -5.89
C ALA A 172 -6.24 8.16 -5.30
N LEU A 173 -5.34 8.59 -4.39
CA LEU A 173 -4.32 7.75 -3.77
C LEU A 173 -4.78 7.06 -2.48
N LEU A 174 -5.83 7.55 -1.81
CA LEU A 174 -6.28 7.01 -0.51
C LEU A 174 -6.57 5.51 -0.57
N ARG A 175 -7.43 5.10 -1.51
CA ARG A 175 -7.80 3.68 -1.67
C ARG A 175 -6.61 2.82 -2.11
N PRO A 176 -5.80 3.22 -3.12
CA PRO A 176 -4.57 2.52 -3.47
C PRO A 176 -3.61 2.30 -2.30
N VAL A 177 -3.29 3.35 -1.53
CA VAL A 177 -2.34 3.27 -0.41
C VAL A 177 -2.85 2.30 0.67
N LEU A 178 -4.12 2.41 1.06
CA LEU A 178 -4.75 1.49 2.01
C LEU A 178 -4.75 0.04 1.53
N ALA A 179 -5.01 -0.17 0.23
CA ALA A 179 -5.01 -1.51 -0.38
C ALA A 179 -3.60 -2.11 -0.45
N LEU A 180 -2.59 -1.32 -0.79
CA LEU A 180 -1.20 -1.77 -0.87
C LEU A 180 -0.66 -2.14 0.51
N ALA A 181 -0.93 -1.33 1.54
CA ALA A 181 -0.59 -1.69 2.92
C ALA A 181 -1.23 -3.04 3.33
N GLN A 182 -2.46 -3.31 2.87
CA GLN A 182 -3.15 -4.57 3.16
C GLN A 182 -2.54 -5.73 2.40
N GLN A 183 -2.20 -5.53 1.12
CA GLN A 183 -1.54 -6.53 0.30
C GLN A 183 -0.17 -6.91 0.88
N GLU A 184 0.61 -5.94 1.36
CA GLU A 184 1.89 -6.20 2.04
C GLU A 184 1.69 -7.10 3.27
N PHE A 185 0.79 -6.70 4.18
CA PHE A 185 0.50 -7.46 5.38
C PHE A 185 -0.03 -8.87 5.07
N VAL A 186 -1.02 -9.00 4.18
CA VAL A 186 -1.65 -10.29 3.85
C VAL A 186 -0.67 -11.25 3.17
N ALA A 187 0.21 -10.75 2.29
CA ALA A 187 1.24 -11.56 1.66
C ALA A 187 2.18 -12.20 2.70
N LEU A 188 2.60 -11.44 3.71
CA LEU A 188 3.45 -11.95 4.79
C LEU A 188 2.68 -12.82 5.78
N ALA A 189 1.43 -12.47 6.08
CA ALA A 189 0.57 -13.26 6.96
C ALA A 189 0.29 -14.67 6.40
N ALA A 190 0.38 -14.85 5.08
CA ALA A 190 0.26 -16.15 4.42
C ALA A 190 1.38 -17.13 4.78
N LEU A 191 2.54 -16.62 5.25
CA LEU A 191 3.66 -17.44 5.73
C LEU A 191 3.38 -18.11 7.08
N VAL A 192 2.36 -17.67 7.82
CA VAL A 192 1.96 -18.29 9.09
C VAL A 192 1.11 -19.54 8.76
N PRO A 193 1.56 -20.75 9.14
CA PRO A 193 0.81 -21.99 8.94
C PRO A 193 -0.59 -21.88 9.53
N ALA A 194 -1.60 -22.41 8.83
CA ALA A 194 -3.01 -22.18 9.15
C ALA A 194 -3.39 -22.59 10.59
N ASP A 195 -2.83 -23.69 11.08
CA ASP A 195 -2.98 -24.23 12.43
C ASP A 195 -2.20 -23.45 13.50
N GLU A 196 -1.21 -22.64 13.10
CA GLU A 196 -0.43 -21.79 14.00
C GLU A 196 -0.99 -20.36 14.14
N ARG A 197 -1.87 -19.92 13.22
CA ARG A 197 -2.33 -18.51 13.16
C ARG A 197 -3.01 -17.99 14.43
N GLU A 198 -3.55 -18.90 15.25
CA GLU A 198 -4.28 -18.53 16.48
C GLU A 198 -3.44 -18.63 17.75
N SER A 199 -2.23 -19.20 17.70
CA SER A 199 -1.47 -19.59 18.89
C SER A 199 0.02 -19.26 18.83
N ARG A 200 0.63 -19.24 17.64
CA ARG A 200 2.05 -18.92 17.50
C ARG A 200 2.30 -17.44 17.81
N PRO A 201 3.19 -17.11 18.77
CA PRO A 201 3.59 -15.73 19.01
C PRO A 201 4.38 -15.18 17.82
N LEU A 202 4.03 -13.99 17.38
CA LEU A 202 4.66 -13.27 16.26
C LEU A 202 5.11 -11.85 16.66
N GLU A 203 4.40 -11.23 17.59
CA GLU A 203 4.69 -9.89 18.12
C GLU A 203 4.60 -9.91 19.65
N GLY A 204 5.75 -10.11 20.32
CA GLY A 204 5.73 -10.48 21.73
C GLY A 204 4.90 -11.75 21.94
N GLU A 205 3.85 -11.66 22.75
CA GLU A 205 2.93 -12.78 23.02
C GLU A 205 1.75 -12.86 22.04
N TRP A 206 1.64 -11.92 21.09
CA TRP A 206 0.49 -11.85 20.20
C TRP A 206 0.62 -12.80 19.00
N SER A 207 -0.43 -13.60 18.81
CA SER A 207 -0.64 -14.40 17.60
C SER A 207 -1.09 -13.53 16.42
N LEU A 208 -1.04 -14.10 15.20
CA LEU A 208 -1.58 -13.42 14.01
C LEU A 208 -3.05 -13.02 14.20
N LYS A 209 -3.85 -13.88 14.85
CA LYS A 209 -5.24 -13.56 15.21
C LYS A 209 -5.33 -12.29 16.05
N GLN A 210 -4.48 -12.14 17.06
CA GLN A 210 -4.50 -10.98 17.95
C GLN A 210 -4.01 -9.72 17.23
N ILE A 211 -2.97 -9.82 16.38
CA ILE A 211 -2.51 -8.70 15.54
C ILE A 211 -3.64 -8.19 14.63
N ILE A 212 -4.39 -9.10 13.98
CA ILE A 212 -5.54 -8.71 13.14
C ILE A 212 -6.66 -8.09 13.98
N GLY A 213 -6.93 -8.64 15.16
CA GLY A 213 -7.89 -8.07 16.10
C GLY A 213 -7.53 -6.65 16.52
N HIS A 214 -6.26 -6.42 16.85
CA HIS A 214 -5.73 -5.11 17.21
C HIS A 214 -5.89 -4.09 16.06
N MET A 215 -5.61 -4.48 14.80
CA MET A 215 -5.91 -3.63 13.65
C MET A 215 -7.40 -3.26 13.54
N VAL A 216 -8.30 -4.19 13.89
CA VAL A 216 -9.75 -3.90 13.94
C VAL A 216 -10.08 -2.83 14.97
N ASP A 217 -9.45 -2.85 16.14
CA ASP A 217 -9.71 -1.86 17.18
C ASP A 217 -9.35 -0.44 16.71
N TYR A 218 -8.18 -0.28 16.08
CA TYR A 218 -7.76 1.01 15.53
C TYR A 218 -8.64 1.47 14.37
N GLU A 219 -8.99 0.58 13.43
CA GLU A 219 -9.87 0.96 12.33
C GLU A 219 -11.29 1.32 12.80
N ARG A 220 -11.78 0.72 13.88
CA ARG A 220 -13.08 1.11 14.49
C ARG A 220 -13.07 2.54 14.99
N LEU A 221 -11.95 3.00 15.58
CA LEU A 221 -11.77 4.40 15.96
C LEU A 221 -11.85 5.31 14.72
N GLY A 222 -11.26 4.89 13.60
CA GLY A 222 -11.36 5.60 12.32
C GLY A 222 -12.79 5.65 11.79
N VAL A 223 -13.55 4.55 11.89
CA VAL A 223 -14.96 4.52 11.50
C VAL A 223 -15.80 5.49 12.35
N ILE A 224 -15.52 5.61 13.66
CA ILE A 224 -16.17 6.60 14.53
C ILE A 224 -15.83 8.02 14.05
N ALA A 225 -14.56 8.29 13.79
CA ALA A 225 -14.08 9.60 13.34
C ALA A 225 -14.73 10.02 12.03
N LEU A 226 -14.62 9.18 10.99
CA LEU A 226 -15.10 9.49 9.65
C LEU A 226 -16.63 9.63 9.61
N LYS A 227 -17.39 8.90 10.44
CA LYS A 227 -18.84 9.10 10.58
C LYS A 227 -19.18 10.47 11.13
N ALA A 228 -18.46 10.93 12.15
CA ALA A 228 -18.69 12.25 12.74
C ALA A 228 -18.33 13.36 11.76
N VAL A 229 -17.17 13.24 11.09
CA VAL A 229 -16.71 14.17 10.06
C VAL A 229 -17.70 14.26 8.89
N ALA A 230 -18.25 13.13 8.44
CA ALA A 230 -19.24 13.08 7.35
C ALA A 230 -20.52 13.88 7.63
N VAL A 231 -20.89 14.04 8.91
CA VAL A 231 -22.04 14.85 9.34
C VAL A 231 -21.64 16.20 9.94
N GLY A 232 -20.37 16.61 9.76
CA GLY A 232 -19.84 17.89 10.20
C GLY A 232 -19.75 18.06 11.73
N ARG A 233 -19.50 16.97 12.47
CA ARG A 233 -19.35 16.99 13.94
C ARG A 233 -17.97 16.52 14.36
N GLU A 234 -17.58 16.94 15.56
CA GLU A 234 -16.40 16.41 16.24
C GLU A 234 -16.62 14.92 16.57
N PRO A 235 -15.64 14.04 16.33
CA PRO A 235 -15.68 12.68 16.82
C PRO A 235 -15.82 12.62 18.34
N VAL A 236 -16.66 11.72 18.83
CA VAL A 236 -16.80 11.43 20.26
C VAL A 236 -16.39 9.99 20.49
N TYR A 237 -15.26 9.80 21.17
CA TYR A 237 -14.76 8.49 21.57
C TYR A 237 -15.23 8.16 22.97
N GLU A 238 -15.48 6.88 23.26
CA GLU A 238 -15.93 6.44 24.59
C GLU A 238 -14.87 6.74 25.66
N MET A 239 -13.60 6.60 25.32
CA MET A 239 -12.47 6.92 26.19
C MET A 239 -11.29 7.42 25.36
N PRO A 240 -10.60 8.50 25.76
CA PRO A 240 -9.29 8.84 25.21
C PRO A 240 -8.27 7.71 25.43
N ILE A 241 -7.22 7.67 24.61
CA ILE A 241 -6.11 6.71 24.71
C ILE A 241 -4.87 7.47 25.18
N PRO A 242 -4.72 7.72 26.49
CA PRO A 242 -3.50 8.36 27.03
C PRO A 242 -2.32 7.38 27.16
N ASP A 243 -2.59 6.08 27.08
CA ASP A 243 -1.61 4.99 27.22
C ASP A 243 -1.98 3.89 26.22
N PHE A 244 -1.16 3.76 25.17
CA PHE A 244 -1.36 2.75 24.13
C PHE A 244 -1.14 1.33 24.64
N ASP A 245 -0.21 1.11 25.57
CA ASP A 245 0.05 -0.23 26.11
C ASP A 245 -1.14 -0.72 26.94
N ALA A 246 -1.72 0.16 27.77
CA ALA A 246 -2.92 -0.16 28.53
C ALA A 246 -4.11 -0.47 27.62
N PHE A 247 -4.31 0.35 26.58
CA PHE A 247 -5.35 0.13 25.57
C PHE A 247 -5.16 -1.23 24.87
N ASN A 248 -3.97 -1.47 24.32
CA ASN A 248 -3.60 -2.68 23.59
C ASN A 248 -3.78 -3.96 24.43
N ASN A 249 -3.30 -3.95 25.69
CA ASN A 249 -3.41 -5.10 26.59
C ASN A 249 -4.87 -5.46 26.93
N SER A 250 -5.70 -4.44 27.18
CA SER A 250 -7.11 -4.66 27.50
C SER A 250 -7.90 -5.25 26.32
N HIS A 251 -7.62 -4.76 25.11
CA HIS A 251 -8.28 -5.21 23.88
C HIS A 251 -7.77 -6.58 23.40
N ALA A 252 -6.46 -6.87 23.51
CA ALA A 252 -5.89 -8.16 23.13
C ALA A 252 -6.58 -9.35 23.82
N THR A 253 -6.99 -9.18 25.08
CA THR A 253 -7.71 -10.20 25.87
C THR A 253 -9.10 -10.53 25.29
N ALA A 254 -9.76 -9.55 24.65
CA ALA A 254 -11.05 -9.78 24.00
C ALA A 254 -10.90 -10.68 22.76
N TRP A 255 -9.83 -10.49 21.99
CA TRP A 255 -9.56 -11.26 20.77
C TRP A 255 -9.17 -12.72 21.04
N VAL A 256 -8.61 -13.03 22.21
CA VAL A 256 -8.32 -14.41 22.63
C VAL A 256 -9.59 -15.27 22.64
N LYS A 257 -10.73 -14.68 23.04
CA LYS A 257 -12.02 -15.37 23.18
C LYS A 257 -12.72 -15.63 21.85
N MET A 258 -12.25 -15.01 20.77
CA MET A 258 -12.82 -15.15 19.43
C MET A 258 -12.06 -16.19 18.62
N THR A 259 -12.77 -16.85 17.71
CA THR A 259 -12.15 -17.71 16.69
C THR A 259 -11.49 -16.87 15.60
N GLY A 260 -10.51 -17.43 14.90
CA GLY A 260 -9.89 -16.76 13.76
C GLY A 260 -10.89 -16.41 12.65
N ASN A 261 -11.97 -17.16 12.47
CA ASN A 261 -13.01 -16.80 11.50
C ASN A 261 -13.76 -15.53 11.93
N GLU A 262 -14.17 -15.43 13.18
CA GLU A 262 -14.87 -14.25 13.70
C GLU A 262 -13.99 -13.00 13.63
N VAL A 263 -12.70 -13.11 13.98
CA VAL A 263 -11.74 -12.01 13.81
C VAL A 263 -11.65 -11.58 12.34
N GLY A 264 -11.55 -12.54 11.41
CA GLY A 264 -11.51 -12.25 9.98
C GLY A 264 -12.79 -11.58 9.44
N VAL A 265 -13.96 -11.95 9.96
CA VAL A 265 -15.24 -11.28 9.63
C VAL A 265 -15.23 -9.83 10.12
N ASN A 266 -14.78 -9.60 11.37
CA ASN A 266 -14.69 -8.26 11.95
C ASN A 266 -13.72 -7.36 11.17
N TYR A 267 -12.57 -7.90 10.77
CA TYR A 267 -11.58 -7.18 9.95
C TYR A 267 -12.17 -6.73 8.61
N ARG A 268 -12.77 -7.64 7.85
CA ARG A 268 -13.38 -7.28 6.56
C ARG A 268 -14.53 -6.28 6.72
N ALA A 269 -15.38 -6.45 7.73
CA ALA A 269 -16.51 -5.56 7.97
C ALA A 269 -16.05 -4.14 8.32
N THR A 270 -15.08 -4.02 9.22
CA THR A 270 -14.53 -2.72 9.67
C THR A 270 -13.81 -2.02 8.53
N ARG A 271 -12.93 -2.73 7.82
CA ARG A 271 -12.21 -2.17 6.66
C ARG A 271 -13.15 -1.71 5.56
N ARG A 272 -14.20 -2.47 5.26
CA ARG A 272 -15.24 -2.07 4.30
C ARG A 272 -15.96 -0.80 4.75
N ALA A 273 -16.33 -0.70 6.02
CA ALA A 273 -16.98 0.50 6.55
C ALA A 273 -16.07 1.73 6.46
N LEU A 274 -14.78 1.58 6.80
CA LEU A 274 -13.78 2.64 6.71
C LEU A 274 -13.63 3.16 5.27
N LEU A 275 -13.49 2.25 4.29
CA LEU A 275 -13.34 2.61 2.88
C LEU A 275 -14.59 3.28 2.30
N LEU A 276 -15.79 2.79 2.64
CA LEU A 276 -17.05 3.39 2.19
C LEU A 276 -17.22 4.81 2.75
N LEU A 277 -16.83 5.03 4.01
CA LEU A 277 -16.86 6.36 4.59
C LEU A 277 -15.84 7.29 3.92
N ALA A 278 -14.61 6.83 3.69
CA ALA A 278 -13.59 7.62 3.01
C ALA A 278 -14.03 8.06 1.60
N GLU A 279 -14.75 7.20 0.88
CA GLU A 279 -15.22 7.47 -0.49
C GLU A 279 -16.28 8.58 -0.56
N VAL A 280 -17.11 8.75 0.47
CA VAL A 280 -18.19 9.75 0.49
C VAL A 280 -17.79 11.09 1.10
N LEU A 281 -16.61 11.19 1.71
CA LEU A 281 -16.10 12.46 2.22
C LEU A 281 -15.65 13.37 1.06
N SER A 282 -15.97 14.65 1.16
CA SER A 282 -15.38 15.67 0.28
C SER A 282 -13.93 15.92 0.65
N ASP A 283 -13.16 16.54 -0.24
CA ASP A 283 -11.75 16.84 0.02
C ASP A 283 -11.61 17.83 1.20
N GLU A 284 -12.54 18.77 1.37
CA GLU A 284 -12.58 19.66 2.54
C GLU A 284 -12.92 18.91 3.84
N ALA A 285 -13.73 17.86 3.77
CA ALA A 285 -14.03 17.03 4.94
C ALA A 285 -12.83 16.12 5.28
N LEU A 286 -12.14 15.58 4.28
CA LEU A 286 -10.92 14.80 4.44
C LEU A 286 -9.80 15.61 5.11
N ALA A 287 -9.67 16.90 4.77
CA ALA A 287 -8.65 17.79 5.29
C ALA A 287 -9.03 18.50 6.60
N ARG A 288 -10.27 18.33 7.10
CA ARG A 288 -10.73 19.05 8.29
C ARG A 288 -10.02 18.53 9.55
N PRO A 289 -9.39 19.41 10.36
CA PRO A 289 -8.79 19.01 11.62
C PRO A 289 -9.84 18.57 12.64
N PHE A 290 -9.52 17.55 13.45
CA PHE A 290 -10.25 17.13 14.63
C PHE A 290 -9.29 16.51 15.66
N ALA A 291 -9.75 16.35 16.91
CA ALA A 291 -8.99 15.69 17.97
C ALA A 291 -9.10 14.16 17.86
N ALA A 292 -7.95 13.49 17.68
CA ALA A 292 -7.84 12.04 17.67
C ALA A 292 -8.07 11.45 19.07
N PRO A 293 -8.34 10.13 19.20
CA PRO A 293 -8.57 9.53 20.51
C PRO A 293 -7.32 9.58 21.42
N TRP A 294 -6.12 9.70 20.86
CA TRP A 294 -4.86 9.92 21.59
C TRP A 294 -4.56 11.41 21.87
N LEU A 295 -5.55 12.28 21.76
CA LEU A 295 -5.50 13.71 22.13
C LEU A 295 -4.59 14.59 21.27
N GLU A 296 -4.11 14.10 20.13
CA GLU A 296 -3.43 14.92 19.12
C GLU A 296 -4.40 15.37 18.03
N THR A 297 -4.04 16.45 17.33
CA THR A 297 -4.81 16.90 16.15
C THR A 297 -4.47 16.02 14.96
N THR A 298 -5.50 15.60 14.22
CA THR A 298 -5.36 14.88 12.95
C THR A 298 -6.45 15.33 11.98
N THR A 299 -6.47 14.76 10.79
CA THR A 299 -7.56 14.92 9.80
C THR A 299 -8.12 13.55 9.43
N ALA A 300 -9.25 13.49 8.72
CA ALA A 300 -9.77 12.20 8.26
C ALA A 300 -8.81 11.54 7.24
N CYS A 301 -8.13 12.36 6.43
CA CYS A 301 -7.06 11.90 5.56
C CYS A 301 -5.86 11.37 6.37
N GLY A 302 -5.40 12.12 7.37
CA GLY A 302 -4.31 11.73 8.25
C GLY A 302 -4.58 10.40 8.94
N PHE A 303 -5.77 10.24 9.54
CA PHE A 303 -6.18 9.00 10.16
C PHE A 303 -6.13 7.81 9.19
N LEU A 304 -6.59 7.96 7.95
CA LEU A 304 -6.52 6.89 6.94
C LEU A 304 -5.06 6.55 6.57
N LEU A 305 -4.19 7.55 6.47
CA LEU A 305 -2.76 7.35 6.22
C LEU A 305 -2.08 6.65 7.39
N ASP A 306 -2.44 6.98 8.62
CA ASP A 306 -1.95 6.34 9.83
C ASP A 306 -2.41 4.86 9.87
N MET A 307 -3.63 4.55 9.44
CA MET A 307 -4.08 3.15 9.32
C MET A 307 -3.29 2.36 8.27
N ALA A 308 -2.89 3.00 7.17
CA ALA A 308 -2.01 2.38 6.19
C ALA A 308 -0.61 2.13 6.77
N GLN A 309 -0.07 3.11 7.51
CA GLN A 309 1.23 3.00 8.17
C GLN A 309 1.25 1.91 9.25
N HIS A 310 0.29 1.93 10.17
CA HIS A 310 0.16 0.96 11.26
C HIS A 310 0.11 -0.49 10.76
N GLN A 311 -0.60 -0.73 9.66
CA GLN A 311 -0.62 -2.06 9.04
C GLN A 311 0.74 -2.47 8.42
N ARG A 312 1.54 -1.50 7.95
CA ARG A 312 2.90 -1.74 7.47
C ARG A 312 3.87 -1.99 8.61
N GLU A 313 3.67 -1.38 9.78
CA GLU A 313 4.44 -1.68 11.00
C GLU A 313 4.25 -3.15 11.40
N HIS A 314 3.01 -3.67 11.37
CA HIS A 314 2.78 -5.10 11.59
C HIS A 314 3.33 -5.99 10.46
N ALA A 315 3.32 -5.51 9.21
CA ALA A 315 4.02 -6.20 8.14
C ALA A 315 5.53 -6.33 8.42
N ASP A 316 6.16 -5.27 8.95
CA ASP A 316 7.57 -5.31 9.37
C ASP A 316 7.79 -6.25 10.57
N THR A 317 6.84 -6.32 11.52
CA THR A 317 6.87 -7.35 12.56
C THR A 317 6.85 -8.76 11.99
N LEU A 318 6.00 -9.05 11.00
CA LEU A 318 6.00 -10.34 10.33
C LEU A 318 7.32 -10.60 9.59
N ARG A 319 7.91 -9.59 8.93
CA ARG A 319 9.26 -9.74 8.32
C ARG A 319 10.29 -10.19 9.34
N ARG A 320 10.32 -9.55 10.51
CA ARG A 320 11.21 -9.93 11.61
C ARG A 320 10.94 -11.36 12.11
N ALA A 321 9.68 -11.72 12.32
CA ALA A 321 9.27 -13.05 12.78
C ALA A 321 9.71 -14.19 11.83
N PHE A 322 9.85 -13.88 10.54
CA PHE A 322 10.31 -14.82 9.51
C PHE A 322 11.76 -14.61 9.06
N ASN A 323 12.54 -13.78 9.77
CA ASN A 323 13.94 -13.44 9.42
C ASN A 323 14.11 -12.96 7.97
N LEU A 324 13.12 -12.25 7.43
CA LEU A 324 13.18 -11.69 6.09
C LEU A 324 14.01 -10.40 6.10
N PRO A 325 14.67 -10.05 4.99
CA PRO A 325 15.37 -8.79 4.88
C PRO A 325 14.44 -7.61 5.19
N PRO A 326 14.89 -6.64 6.00
CA PRO A 326 14.13 -5.42 6.21
C PRO A 326 14.02 -4.66 4.90
N LEU A 327 12.91 -3.97 4.73
CA LEU A 327 12.77 -2.98 3.67
C LEU A 327 13.44 -1.68 4.10
N PRO A 328 13.81 -0.78 3.17
CA PRO A 328 14.28 0.53 3.56
C PRO A 328 13.24 1.22 4.46
N ARG A 329 13.76 1.99 5.42
CA ARG A 329 12.94 2.77 6.33
C ARG A 329 12.32 3.91 5.55
N HIS A 330 11.05 3.75 5.21
CA HIS A 330 10.23 4.75 4.54
C HIS A 330 9.30 5.38 5.57
N LEU A 331 9.03 6.69 5.46
CA LEU A 331 8.27 7.55 6.39
C LEU A 331 7.35 6.78 7.36
N GLY A 332 7.60 6.92 8.66
CA GLY A 332 6.78 6.33 9.73
C GLY A 332 7.23 4.94 10.20
N ARG A 333 8.17 4.27 9.52
CA ARG A 333 8.81 3.06 10.08
C ARG A 333 9.71 3.46 11.24
N GLU A 334 9.24 3.27 12.49
CA GLU A 334 10.07 3.46 13.68
C GLU A 334 11.31 2.55 13.66
N ALA A 335 12.33 2.96 14.44
CA ALA A 335 13.69 2.43 14.42
C ALA A 335 13.82 0.97 14.89
#